data_AF-A0A1H7GTB3-F1
#
_entry.id   AF-A0A1H7GTB3-F1
#
_cell.length_a   1.000
_cell.length_b   1.000
_cell.length_c   1.000
_cell.angle_alpha   90.00
_cell.angle_beta   90.00
_cell.angle_gamma   90.00
#
_symmetry.space_group_name_H-M   'P 1'
#
loop_
_entity.id
_entity.type
_entity.pdbx_description
1 polymer ?
#
loop_
_entity_poly.entity_id
_entity_poly.type
_entity_poly.pdbx_seq_one_letter_code
_entity_poly.pdbx_strand_id
1 'polypeptide(L)'
;MKISEIYGLPFISLQLTFRGQLLYLEKVLLDTGSASTLLNADIVQEIGMVPEENDEVDIIRGVGGIEYVYTKLLDSITVDGTTLREFQIEIGNMDYGLRSMGFWGLILLNRLAL
;
A
#
# COMPACT_ATOMS: atom_id res chain seq x y z
N MET A 1 -6.95 16.80 0.62
CA MET A 1 -5.85 15.83 0.82
C MET A 1 -4.54 16.57 0.86
N LYS A 2 -3.76 16.44 1.94
CA LYS A 2 -2.41 17.03 2.00
C LYS A 2 -1.43 16.11 1.28
N ILE A 3 -0.77 16.64 0.25
CA ILE A 3 0.28 15.95 -0.49
C ILE A 3 1.61 16.62 -0.14
N SER A 4 2.62 15.83 0.23
CA SER A 4 3.99 16.29 0.43
C SER A 4 4.86 15.83 -0.71
N GLU A 5 5.67 16.73 -1.27
CA GLU A 5 6.65 16.39 -2.30
C GLU A 5 8.01 16.12 -1.66
N ILE A 6 8.62 14.99 -2.00
CA ILE A 6 10.00 14.67 -1.60
C ILE A 6 10.75 14.20 -2.86
N TYR A 7 11.79 14.93 -3.27
CA TYR A 7 12.54 14.69 -4.50
C TYR A 7 11.66 14.57 -5.77
N GLY A 8 10.63 15.40 -5.89
CA GLY A 8 9.70 15.36 -7.04
C GLY A 8 8.64 14.27 -6.98
N LEU A 9 8.60 13.46 -5.91
CA LEU A 9 7.63 12.38 -5.73
C LEU A 9 6.52 12.79 -4.74
N PRO A 10 5.24 12.56 -5.07
CA PRO A 10 4.11 12.93 -4.22
C PRO A 10 3.80 11.85 -3.17
N PHE A 11 3.79 12.23 -1.90
CA PHE A 11 3.47 11.35 -0.78
C PHE A 11 2.22 11.83 -0.04
N ILE A 12 1.47 10.87 0.47
CA ILE A 12 0.30 11.08 1.33
C ILE A 12 0.40 10.23 2.59
N SER A 13 -0.43 10.59 3.58
CA SER A 13 -0.69 9.77 4.75
C SER A 13 -2.03 9.04 4.62
N LEU A 14 -2.11 7.82 5.15
CA LEU A 14 -3.34 7.04 5.18
C LEU A 14 -3.43 6.15 6.43
N GLN A 15 -4.63 5.69 6.72
CA GLN A 15 -4.91 4.72 7.78
C GLN A 15 -5.50 3.46 7.16
N LEU A 16 -5.01 2.31 7.61
CA LEU A 16 -5.49 0.98 7.25
C LEU A 16 -6.19 0.36 8.45
N THR A 17 -7.26 -0.38 8.17
CA THR A 17 -7.92 -1.26 9.15
C THR A 17 -7.97 -2.67 8.58
N PHE A 18 -7.40 -3.64 9.31
CA PHE A 18 -7.43 -5.05 8.94
C PHE A 18 -7.80 -5.89 10.16
N ARG A 19 -8.91 -6.62 10.09
CA ARG A 19 -9.44 -7.42 11.20
C ARG A 19 -9.54 -6.62 12.52
N GLY A 20 -9.95 -5.37 12.40
CA GLY A 20 -10.05 -4.41 13.51
C GLY A 20 -8.73 -3.83 14.02
N GLN A 21 -7.57 -4.25 13.51
CA GLN A 21 -6.27 -3.66 13.82
C GLN A 21 -6.01 -2.44 12.95
N LEU A 22 -5.43 -1.38 13.54
CA LEU A 22 -5.18 -0.10 12.88
C LEU A 22 -3.70 0.11 12.60
N LEU A 23 -3.38 0.57 11.39
CA LEU A 23 -2.03 0.99 11.01
C LEU A 23 -2.07 2.34 10.32
N TYR A 24 -1.27 3.28 10.80
CA TYR A 24 -1.09 4.59 10.19
C TYR A 24 0.19 4.62 9.38
N LEU A 25 0.09 4.98 8.10
CA LEU A 25 1.22 5.12 7.20
C LEU A 25 1.37 6.60 6.83
N GLU A 26 2.51 7.21 7.19
CA GLU A 26 2.73 8.65 6.97
C GLU A 26 3.29 8.99 5.58
N LYS A 27 3.95 8.04 4.93
CA LYS A 27 4.63 8.24 3.64
C LYS A 27 4.33 7.11 2.67
N VAL A 28 3.17 7.21 2.04
CA VAL A 28 2.74 6.34 0.94
C VAL A 28 2.87 7.13 -0.35
N LEU A 29 3.56 6.59 -1.35
CA LEU A 29 3.71 7.25 -2.64
C LEU A 29 2.38 7.18 -3.38
N LEU A 30 1.91 8.34 -3.83
CA LEU A 30 0.77 8.44 -4.71
C LEU A 30 1.24 8.14 -6.14
N ASP A 31 0.95 6.94 -6.62
CA ASP A 31 1.44 6.45 -7.92
C ASP A 31 0.27 6.34 -8.91
N THR A 32 0.28 7.20 -9.92
CA THR A 32 -0.72 7.16 -11.01
C THR A 32 -0.36 6.17 -12.11
N GLY A 33 0.88 5.66 -12.11
CA GLY A 33 1.38 4.68 -13.09
C GLY A 33 1.21 3.23 -12.65
N SER A 34 0.84 2.97 -11.40
CA SER A 34 0.58 1.62 -10.91
C SER A 34 -0.79 1.08 -11.37
N ALA A 35 -0.93 -0.24 -11.44
CA ALA A 35 -2.22 -0.89 -11.73
C ALA A 35 -3.00 -1.22 -10.45
N SER A 36 -2.35 -1.18 -9.30
CA SER A 36 -2.83 -1.66 -8.00
C SER A 36 -2.21 -0.86 -6.85
N THR A 37 -2.68 -1.13 -5.63
CA THR A 37 -2.08 -0.63 -4.38
C THR A 37 -1.21 -1.72 -3.79
N LEU A 38 0.07 -1.43 -3.60
CA LEU A 38 1.09 -2.37 -3.12
C LEU A 38 1.69 -1.86 -1.81
N LEU A 39 1.64 -2.66 -0.76
CA LEU A 39 2.23 -2.33 0.54
C LEU A 39 3.40 -3.27 0.89
N ASN A 40 4.35 -2.76 1.67
CA ASN A 40 5.54 -3.53 2.01
C ASN A 40 5.22 -4.50 3.15
N ALA A 41 5.53 -5.78 2.93
CA ALA A 41 5.29 -6.87 3.87
C ALA A 41 5.85 -6.63 5.29
N ASP A 42 7.03 -6.00 5.39
CA ASP A 42 7.71 -5.76 6.67
C ASP A 42 6.92 -4.83 7.61
N ILE A 43 6.01 -4.04 7.04
CA ILE A 43 5.27 -2.97 7.71
C ILE A 43 3.89 -3.49 8.11
N VAL A 44 3.19 -4.10 7.15
CA VAL A 44 1.81 -4.55 7.36
C VAL A 44 1.73 -5.80 8.23
N GLN A 45 2.82 -6.56 8.37
CA GLN A 45 2.91 -7.65 9.34
C GLN A 45 2.66 -7.20 10.79
N GLU A 46 2.89 -5.92 11.12
CA GLU A 46 2.62 -5.37 12.46
C GLU A 46 1.15 -5.48 12.86
N ILE A 47 0.24 -5.44 11.87
CA ILE A 47 -1.20 -5.62 12.08
C ILE A 47 -1.70 -6.99 11.63
N GLY A 48 -0.79 -7.96 11.50
CA GLY A 48 -1.11 -9.35 11.21
C GLY A 48 -1.38 -9.66 9.74
N MET A 49 -1.04 -8.76 8.81
CA MET A 49 -1.05 -9.07 7.39
C MET A 49 0.21 -9.86 7.03
N VAL A 50 0.14 -11.16 7.28
CA VAL A 50 1.13 -12.16 6.86
C VAL A 50 0.49 -13.12 5.86
N PRO A 51 1.29 -13.84 5.05
CA PRO A 51 0.75 -14.85 4.14
C PRO A 51 -0.08 -15.92 4.88
N GLU A 52 -1.27 -16.23 4.35
CA GLU A 52 -2.18 -17.27 4.82
C GLU A 52 -2.46 -18.28 3.69
N GLU A 53 -2.85 -19.51 4.04
CA GLU A 53 -3.02 -20.61 3.06
C GLU A 53 -4.00 -20.30 1.92
N ASN A 54 -4.97 -19.40 2.16
CA ASN A 54 -6.02 -19.07 1.20
C ASN A 54 -5.78 -17.74 0.47
N ASP A 55 -4.61 -17.10 0.65
CA ASP A 55 -4.30 -15.88 -0.07
C ASP A 55 -4.06 -16.17 -1.55
N GLU A 56 -4.62 -15.33 -2.42
CA GLU A 56 -4.25 -15.34 -3.83
C GLU A 56 -2.86 -14.74 -3.97
N VAL A 57 -2.00 -15.44 -4.72
CA VAL A 57 -0.66 -14.97 -5.10
C VAL A 57 -0.70 -14.47 -6.53
N ASP A 58 -0.12 -13.31 -6.77
CA ASP A 58 -0.03 -12.70 -8.10
C ASP A 58 1.40 -12.22 -8.40
N ILE A 59 1.60 -11.75 -9.63
CA ILE A 59 2.85 -11.25 -10.15
C ILE A 59 2.67 -9.83 -10.66
N ILE A 60 3.41 -8.89 -10.08
CA ILE A 60 3.52 -7.51 -10.57
C ILE A 60 4.74 -7.41 -11.49
N ARG A 61 4.62 -6.63 -12.56
CA ARG A 61 5.72 -6.29 -13.47
C ARG A 61 5.92 -4.79 -13.52
N GLY A 62 7.13 -4.36 -13.20
CA GLY A 62 7.55 -2.95 -13.24
C GLY A 62 8.93 -2.79 -13.86
N VAL A 63 9.48 -1.58 -13.76
CA VAL A 63 10.83 -1.25 -14.27
C VAL A 63 11.90 -2.14 -13.63
N GLY A 64 11.73 -2.47 -12.35
CA GLY A 64 12.64 -3.35 -11.59
C GLY A 64 12.53 -4.84 -11.90
N GLY A 65 11.59 -5.24 -12.79
CA GLY A 65 11.37 -6.64 -13.14
C GLY A 65 10.05 -7.19 -12.58
N ILE A 66 10.14 -8.39 -12.02
CA ILE A 66 9.00 -9.20 -11.58
C ILE A 66 8.98 -9.25 -10.05
N GLU A 67 7.83 -9.02 -9.44
CA GLU A 67 7.61 -9.21 -8.00
C GLU A 67 6.47 -10.16 -7.74
N TYR A 68 6.65 -11.05 -6.77
CA TYR A 68 5.60 -11.93 -6.26
C TYR A 68 4.92 -11.26 -5.08
N VAL A 69 3.60 -11.22 -5.13
CA VAL A 69 2.77 -10.58 -4.12
C VAL A 69 1.65 -11.51 -3.69
N TYR A 70 1.13 -11.30 -2.49
CA TYR A 70 -0.12 -11.92 -2.06
C TYR A 70 -1.15 -10.83 -1.77
N THR A 71 -2.42 -11.16 -1.93
CA THR A 71 -3.50 -10.20 -1.78
C THR A 71 -4.13 -10.27 -0.39
N LYS A 72 -4.61 -9.12 0.10
CA LYS A 72 -5.44 -9.04 1.30
C LYS A 72 -6.61 -8.10 1.06
N LEU A 73 -7.74 -8.41 1.69
CA LEU A 73 -8.90 -7.53 1.76
C LEU A 73 -8.87 -6.78 3.10
N LEU A 74 -8.74 -5.46 3.02
CA LEU A 74 -8.83 -4.59 4.19
C LEU A 74 -10.29 -4.36 4.59
N ASP A 75 -10.52 -4.23 5.89
CA ASP A 75 -11.81 -3.75 6.41
C ASP A 75 -12.06 -2.32 5.87
N SER A 76 -11.02 -1.48 5.91
CA SER A 76 -11.07 -0.14 5.34
C SER A 76 -9.70 0.49 5.08
N ILE A 77 -9.67 1.43 4.14
CA ILE A 77 -8.59 2.41 3.96
C ILE A 77 -9.18 3.82 4.10
N THR A 78 -8.51 4.68 4.87
CA THR A 78 -8.92 6.07 5.07
C THR A 78 -7.83 7.02 4.63
N VAL A 79 -8.20 7.95 3.74
CA VAL A 79 -7.32 8.98 3.20
C VAL A 79 -8.03 10.33 3.38
N ASP A 80 -7.41 11.24 4.13
CA ASP A 80 -7.93 12.61 4.35
C ASP A 80 -9.41 12.67 4.80
N GLY A 81 -9.83 11.73 5.67
CA GLY A 81 -11.20 11.64 6.18
C GLY A 81 -12.18 10.90 5.26
N THR A 82 -11.79 10.58 4.04
CA THR A 82 -12.55 9.69 3.14
C THR A 82 -12.20 8.24 3.44
N THR A 83 -13.20 7.43 3.78
CA THR A 83 -13.02 6.01 4.08
C THR A 83 -13.64 5.15 2.98
N LEU A 84 -12.85 4.24 2.43
CA LEU A 84 -13.30 3.16 1.58
C LEU A 84 -13.28 1.86 2.38
N ARG A 85 -14.30 1.03 2.21
CA ARG A 85 -14.41 -0.28 2.86
C ARG A 85 -14.14 -1.40 1.88
N GLU A 86 -13.79 -2.58 2.38
CA GLU A 86 -13.58 -3.79 1.57
C GLU A 86 -12.59 -3.51 0.43
N PHE A 87 -11.41 -3.02 0.78
CA PHE A 87 -10.41 -2.56 -0.18
C PHE A 87 -9.32 -3.61 -0.36
N GLN A 88 -9.19 -4.16 -1.58
CA GLN A 88 -8.14 -5.12 -1.88
C GLN A 88 -6.79 -4.41 -2.10
N ILE A 89 -5.76 -4.96 -1.47
CA ILE A 89 -4.36 -4.56 -1.65
C ILE A 89 -3.51 -5.77 -2.02
N GLU A 90 -2.35 -5.47 -2.57
CA GLU A 90 -1.25 -6.43 -2.76
C GLU A 90 -0.17 -6.16 -1.72
N ILE A 91 0.51 -7.23 -1.30
CA ILE A 91 1.59 -7.17 -0.32
C ILE A 91 2.80 -7.88 -0.90
N GLY A 92 3.93 -7.18 -0.92
CA GLY A 92 5.16 -7.66 -1.53
C GLY A 92 6.41 -7.15 -0.83
N ASN A 93 7.55 -7.67 -1.27
CA ASN A 93 8.85 -7.16 -0.84
C ASN A 93 9.21 -5.92 -1.67
N MET A 94 9.01 -4.73 -1.09
CA MET A 94 9.19 -3.45 -1.79
C MET A 94 10.59 -2.85 -1.58
N ASP A 95 11.64 -3.57 -1.96
CA ASP A 95 13.02 -3.07 -1.82
C ASP A 95 13.48 -2.27 -3.05
N TYR A 96 12.82 -1.13 -3.29
CA TYR A 96 13.14 -0.22 -4.41
C TYR A 96 14.30 0.73 -4.12
N GLY A 97 15.15 0.44 -3.13
CA GLY A 97 16.21 1.36 -2.69
C GLY A 97 15.70 2.61 -1.96
N LEU A 98 14.39 2.69 -1.69
CA LEU A 98 13.73 3.78 -0.96
C LEU A 98 13.53 3.47 0.54
N ARG A 99 14.02 2.31 1.00
CA ARG A 99 13.87 1.84 2.39
C ARG A 99 14.41 2.87 3.40
N SER A 100 15.53 3.51 3.09
CA SER A 100 16.14 4.59 3.91
C SER A 100 15.29 5.88 3.97
N MET A 101 14.31 6.04 3.07
CA MET A 101 13.42 7.19 3.01
C MET A 101 12.11 6.98 3.80
N GLY A 102 11.92 5.79 4.38
CA GLY A 102 10.70 5.41 5.08
C GLY A 102 9.53 5.36 4.12
N PHE A 103 9.66 4.55 3.07
CA PHE A 103 8.65 4.36 2.05
C PHE A 103 7.82 3.12 2.38
N TRP A 104 6.52 3.30 2.61
CA TRP A 104 5.68 2.25 3.20
C TRP A 104 4.69 1.58 2.24
N GLY A 105 4.60 2.06 0.99
CA GLY A 105 3.69 1.51 -0.01
C GLY A 105 3.44 2.45 -1.20
N LEU A 106 2.93 1.88 -2.30
CA LEU A 106 2.37 2.58 -3.47
C LEU A 106 0.85 2.53 -3.36
N ILE A 107 0.17 3.66 -3.61
CA ILE A 107 -1.28 3.68 -3.71
C ILE A 107 -1.77 4.13 -5.07
N LEU A 108 -2.68 3.35 -5.64
CA LEU A 108 -3.35 3.66 -6.91
C LEU A 108 -4.38 4.77 -6.72
N LEU A 109 -4.21 5.86 -7.46
CA LEU A 109 -5.12 7.00 -7.44
C LEU A 109 -6.56 6.66 -7.88
N ASN A 110 -6.76 5.85 -8.93
CA ASN A 110 -8.09 5.62 -9.54
C ASN A 110 -9.10 4.89 -8.65
N ARG A 111 -8.65 4.31 -7.54
CA ARG A 111 -9.53 3.63 -6.56
C ARG A 111 -9.89 4.55 -5.39
N LEU A 112 -9.14 5.63 -5.18
CA LEU A 112 -9.49 6.70 -4.28
C LEU A 112 -10.46 7.61 -5.03
N ALA A 113 -11.76 7.51 -4.74
CA ALA A 113 -12.73 8.47 -5.24
C ALA A 113 -12.42 9.85 -4.61
N LEU A 114 -11.50 10.58 -5.24
CA LEU A 114 -11.09 11.94 -4.90
C LEU A 114 -11.84 12.95 -5.77
#